data_AF-A0A165I593-F1
#
_entry.id   AF-A0A165I593-F1
#
_cell.length_a   1.000
_cell.length_b   1.000
_cell.length_c   1.000
_cell.angle_alpha   90.00
_cell.angle_beta   90.00
_cell.angle_gamma   90.00
#
_symmetry.space_group_name_H-M   'P 1'
#
loop_
_entity.id
_entity.type
_entity.pdbx_description
1 polymer ?
#
loop_
_entity_poly.entity_id
_entity_poly.type
_entity_poly.pdbx_seq_one_letter_code
_entity_poly.pdbx_strand_id
1 'polypeptide(L)'
;LLAWGVLIAMVAAQVTLTRQWRQDLLLIATGGLLCLLMEPLWLLPDVLQYRDWQQHWWAPHWVWALWLGFAVSFRYSLNWLCGRPVLAALFGALGGVFSVTMGIRLGAATAPQGWLLLATVYGVSWAIAVPLLAQVATMTKQETEHA
;
A
#
# COMPACT_ATOMS: atom_id res chain seq x y z
N LEU A 1 15.85 -8.84 -2.53
CA LEU A 1 16.84 -8.23 -1.59
C LEU A 1 16.91 -6.71 -1.69
N LEU A 2 17.06 -6.13 -2.89
CA LEU A 2 17.12 -4.66 -3.06
C LEU A 2 15.90 -3.92 -2.46
N ALA A 3 14.69 -4.42 -2.68
CA ALA A 3 13.46 -3.79 -2.17
C ALA A 3 13.44 -3.66 -0.63
N TRP A 4 13.92 -4.70 0.08
CA TRP A 4 14.03 -4.67 1.55
C TRP A 4 15.10 -3.70 2.02
N GLY A 5 16.24 -3.61 1.31
CA GLY A 5 17.27 -2.61 1.61
C GLY A 5 16.75 -1.18 1.48
N VAL A 6 15.97 -0.89 0.41
CA VAL A 6 15.32 0.41 0.21
C VAL A 6 14.31 0.68 1.32
N LEU A 7 13.47 -0.30 1.68
CA LEU A 7 12.50 -0.15 2.77
C LEU A 7 13.20 0.16 4.09
N ILE A 8 14.25 -0.60 4.45
CA ILE A 8 15.00 -0.38 5.69
C ILE A 8 15.63 1.01 5.70
N ALA A 9 16.25 1.43 4.60
CA ALA A 9 16.84 2.76 4.48
C ALA A 9 15.78 3.86 4.63
N MET A 10 14.62 3.69 4.00
CA MET A 10 13.51 4.64 4.08
C MET A 10 12.93 4.73 5.49
N VAL A 11 12.67 3.59 6.13
CA VAL A 11 12.19 3.54 7.52
C VAL A 11 13.22 4.12 8.47
N ALA A 12 14.50 3.77 8.34
CA ALA A 12 15.57 4.31 9.17
C ALA A 12 15.69 5.84 9.01
N ALA A 13 15.64 6.35 7.78
CA ALA A 13 15.63 7.80 7.53
C ALA A 13 14.41 8.46 8.17
N GLN A 14 13.21 7.93 7.93
CA GLN A 14 11.99 8.49 8.48
C GLN A 14 12.02 8.56 9.99
N VAL A 15 12.43 7.45 10.61
CA VAL A 15 12.46 7.30 12.04
C VAL A 15 13.54 8.15 12.72
N THR A 16 14.69 8.35 12.07
CA THR A 16 15.74 9.29 12.54
C THR A 16 15.30 10.74 12.43
N LEU A 17 14.56 11.11 11.38
CA LEU A 17 14.06 12.48 11.20
C LEU A 17 12.91 12.83 12.17
N THR A 18 12.07 11.86 12.54
CA THR A 18 10.77 12.16 13.18
C THR A 18 10.67 11.60 14.59
N ARG A 19 11.51 10.63 14.95
CA ARG A 19 11.56 9.98 16.28
C ARG A 19 10.22 9.37 16.73
N GLN A 20 9.27 9.13 15.83
CA GLN A 20 7.92 8.61 16.14
C GLN A 20 7.72 7.12 15.77
N TRP A 21 8.67 6.28 16.17
CA TRP A 21 8.78 4.84 15.88
C TRP A 21 7.49 4.03 16.13
N ARG A 22 6.77 4.32 17.22
CA ARG A 22 5.55 3.57 17.62
C ARG A 22 4.40 3.73 16.63
N GLN A 23 4.24 4.94 16.12
CA GLN A 23 3.15 5.27 15.22
C GLN A 23 3.49 4.81 13.78
N ASP A 24 4.77 4.86 13.40
CA ASP A 24 5.23 4.24 12.15
C ASP A 24 4.99 2.72 12.18
N LEU A 25 5.22 2.05 13.33
CA LEU A 25 4.92 0.63 13.50
C LEU A 25 3.45 0.28 13.30
N LEU A 26 2.51 1.10 13.79
CA LEU A 26 1.08 0.89 13.56
C LEU A 26 0.70 1.01 12.08
N LEU A 27 1.29 1.97 11.37
CA LEU A 27 1.09 2.10 9.93
C LEU A 27 1.69 0.92 9.15
N ILE A 28 2.90 0.49 9.51
CA ILE A 28 3.54 -0.73 8.96
C ILE A 28 2.65 -1.93 9.19
N ALA A 29 2.14 -2.13 10.40
CA ALA A 29 1.25 -3.24 10.74
C ALA A 29 -0.05 -3.18 9.92
N THR A 30 -0.65 -2.00 9.78
CA THR A 30 -1.86 -1.81 8.97
C THR A 30 -1.59 -2.09 7.49
N GLY A 31 -0.49 -1.60 6.93
CA GLY A 31 -0.07 -1.87 5.55
C GLY A 31 0.20 -3.35 5.31
N GLY A 32 0.84 -4.03 6.27
CA GLY A 32 1.06 -5.47 6.22
C GLY A 32 -0.23 -6.28 6.29
N LEU A 33 -1.18 -5.88 7.13
CA LEU A 33 -2.50 -6.51 7.21
C LEU A 33 -3.29 -6.33 5.91
N LEU A 34 -3.28 -5.12 5.33
CA LEU A 34 -3.90 -4.86 4.04
C LEU A 34 -3.25 -5.69 2.94
N CYS A 35 -1.91 -5.79 2.90
CA CYS A 35 -1.21 -6.68 1.97
C CYS A 35 -1.69 -8.13 2.11
N LEU A 36 -1.76 -8.64 3.35
CA LEU A 36 -2.17 -10.02 3.61
C LEU A 36 -3.63 -10.30 3.22
N LEU A 37 -4.52 -9.33 3.36
CA LEU A 37 -5.94 -9.49 3.02
C LEU A 37 -6.22 -9.26 1.53
N MET A 38 -5.55 -8.29 0.90
CA MET A 38 -5.86 -7.86 -0.46
C MET A 38 -5.15 -8.69 -1.52
N GLU A 39 -3.91 -9.10 -1.29
CA GLU A 39 -3.15 -9.85 -2.29
C GLU A 39 -3.80 -11.20 -2.66
N PRO A 40 -4.31 -12.01 -1.71
CA PRO A 40 -5.04 -13.23 -2.06
C PRO A 40 -6.31 -12.94 -2.86
N LEU A 41 -6.99 -11.81 -2.63
CA LEU A 41 -8.20 -11.44 -3.37
C LEU A 41 -7.92 -11.15 -4.85
N TRP A 42 -6.69 -10.77 -5.20
CA TRP A 42 -6.28 -10.50 -6.58
C TRP A 42 -5.63 -11.73 -7.24
N LEU A 43 -4.86 -12.49 -6.46
CA LEU A 43 -4.11 -13.65 -6.95
C LEU A 43 -4.98 -14.91 -7.10
N LEU A 44 -5.88 -15.20 -6.17
CA LEU A 44 -6.74 -16.40 -6.22
C LEU A 44 -7.64 -16.45 -7.47
N PRO A 45 -8.31 -15.36 -7.85
CA PRO A 45 -9.09 -15.35 -9.07
C PRO A 45 -8.23 -15.20 -10.33
N ASP A 46 -6.89 -15.09 -10.28
CA ASP A 46 -6.04 -14.75 -11.44
C ASP A 46 -6.37 -13.39 -12.09
N VAL A 47 -6.87 -12.44 -11.29
CA VAL A 47 -7.07 -11.04 -11.73
C VAL A 47 -5.70 -10.38 -11.97
N LEU A 48 -4.72 -10.74 -11.14
CA LEU A 48 -3.34 -10.30 -11.22
C LEU A 48 -2.42 -11.52 -11.15
N GLN A 49 -1.45 -11.61 -12.05
CA GLN A 49 -0.36 -12.59 -11.95
C GLN A 49 0.99 -11.88 -11.94
N TYR A 50 1.80 -12.18 -10.92
CA TYR A 50 3.17 -11.68 -10.87
C TYR A 50 4.08 -12.51 -11.76
N ARG A 51 5.01 -11.83 -12.43
CA ARG A 51 6.00 -12.50 -13.28
C ARG A 51 6.91 -13.40 -12.44
N ASP A 52 7.17 -14.60 -12.94
CA ASP A 52 8.08 -15.59 -12.33
C ASP A 52 7.69 -16.00 -10.89
N TRP A 53 6.41 -15.89 -10.54
CA TRP A 53 5.88 -16.21 -9.21
C TRP A 53 4.75 -17.25 -9.30
N GLN A 54 4.98 -18.43 -8.74
CA GLN A 54 4.04 -19.56 -8.85
C GLN A 54 2.99 -19.63 -7.73
N GLN A 55 3.12 -18.83 -6.67
CA GLN A 55 2.16 -18.88 -5.57
C GLN A 55 0.97 -17.95 -5.84
N HIS A 56 -0.21 -18.54 -5.96
CA HIS A 56 -1.48 -17.84 -6.23
C HIS A 56 -2.19 -17.33 -4.96
N TRP A 57 -1.60 -17.49 -3.78
CA TRP A 57 -2.18 -17.08 -2.49
C TRP A 57 -1.28 -16.15 -1.68
N TRP A 58 -0.02 -15.98 -2.11
CA TRP A 58 0.97 -15.21 -1.38
C TRP A 58 1.66 -14.23 -2.30
N ALA A 59 1.76 -12.97 -1.86
CA ALA A 59 2.45 -11.93 -2.61
C ALA A 59 3.98 -12.15 -2.58
N PRO A 60 4.70 -11.85 -3.68
CA PRO A 60 6.15 -11.81 -3.67
C PRO A 60 6.71 -10.94 -2.55
N HIS A 61 7.87 -11.30 -2.00
CA HIS A 61 8.48 -10.57 -0.89
C HIS A 61 8.74 -9.07 -1.18
N TRP A 62 8.81 -8.67 -2.45
CA TRP A 62 9.06 -7.29 -2.85
C TRP A 62 7.77 -6.46 -2.84
N VAL A 63 6.61 -7.09 -3.06
CA VAL A 63 5.29 -6.45 -2.93
C VAL A 63 5.04 -6.06 -1.48
N TRP A 64 5.39 -6.94 -0.55
CA TRP A 64 5.39 -6.62 0.88
C TRP A 64 6.19 -5.35 1.19
N ALA A 65 7.40 -5.22 0.64
CA ALA A 65 8.21 -4.02 0.85
C ALA A 65 7.54 -2.75 0.30
N LEU A 66 6.85 -2.84 -0.84
CA LEU A 66 6.09 -1.72 -1.41
C LEU A 66 4.89 -1.32 -0.54
N TRP A 67 4.13 -2.30 -0.04
CA TRP A 67 2.99 -2.07 0.87
C TRP A 67 3.42 -1.39 2.17
N LEU A 68 4.45 -1.94 2.81
CA LEU A 68 4.99 -1.38 4.06
C LEU A 68 5.55 0.03 3.83
N GLY A 69 6.30 0.22 2.75
CA GLY A 69 6.85 1.53 2.39
C GLY A 69 5.77 2.57 2.09
N PHE A 70 4.71 2.17 1.39
CA PHE A 70 3.59 3.05 1.11
C PHE A 70 2.86 3.48 2.38
N ALA A 71 2.57 2.54 3.29
CA ALA A 71 1.90 2.83 4.55
C ALA A 71 2.70 3.79 5.44
N VAL A 72 4.02 3.60 5.49
CA VAL A 72 4.98 4.46 6.20
C VAL A 72 5.04 5.86 5.57
N SER A 73 5.05 5.95 4.25
CA SER A 73 5.09 7.22 3.51
C SER A 73 3.80 8.03 3.66
N PHE A 74 2.68 7.36 3.95
CA PHE A 74 1.36 7.94 4.05
C PHE A 74 1.31 9.12 5.03
N ARG A 75 1.96 8.96 6.17
CA ARG A 75 1.95 9.98 7.23
C ARG A 75 2.69 11.27 6.85
N TYR A 76 3.71 11.19 6.01
CA TYR A 76 4.58 12.34 5.70
C TYR A 76 4.18 12.99 4.39
N SER A 77 3.91 12.18 3.37
CA SER A 77 3.59 12.68 2.02
C SER A 77 2.08 12.88 1.82
N LEU A 78 1.24 12.10 2.50
CA LEU A 78 -0.22 12.10 2.32
C LEU A 78 -0.95 12.59 3.57
N ASN A 79 -0.27 13.28 4.50
CA ASN A 79 -0.92 13.88 5.67
C ASN A 79 -2.04 14.86 5.30
N TRP A 80 -2.00 15.44 4.11
CA TRP A 80 -3.04 16.37 3.63
C TRP A 80 -4.34 15.66 3.21
N LEU A 81 -4.32 14.33 3.04
CA LEU A 81 -5.51 13.48 2.86
C LEU A 81 -6.18 13.14 4.20
N CYS A 82 -5.46 13.28 5.33
CA CYS A 82 -5.99 13.05 6.66
C CYS A 82 -7.18 13.99 6.93
N GLY A 83 -8.32 13.43 7.34
CA GLY A 83 -9.57 14.17 7.55
C GLY A 83 -10.40 14.41 6.28
N ARG A 84 -9.96 13.94 5.10
CA ARG A 84 -10.66 14.08 3.81
C ARG A 84 -10.86 12.71 3.14
N PRO A 85 -11.76 11.85 3.67
CA PRO A 85 -11.89 10.46 3.23
C PRO A 85 -12.29 10.31 1.76
N VAL A 86 -13.10 11.24 1.23
CA VAL A 86 -13.52 11.22 -0.18
C VAL A 86 -12.34 11.47 -1.13
N LEU A 87 -11.49 12.46 -0.82
CA LEU A 87 -10.29 12.71 -1.62
C LEU A 87 -9.31 11.55 -1.50
N ALA A 88 -9.16 10.98 -0.30
CA ALA A 88 -8.36 9.79 -0.08
C ALA A 88 -8.85 8.61 -0.94
N ALA A 89 -10.15 8.38 -1.02
CA ALA A 89 -10.73 7.34 -1.86
C ALA A 89 -10.45 7.59 -3.36
N LEU A 90 -10.65 8.82 -3.84
CA LEU A 90 -10.40 9.17 -5.25
C LEU A 90 -8.93 9.02 -5.65
N PHE A 91 -8.01 9.58 -4.85
CA PHE A 91 -6.58 9.45 -5.10
C PHE A 91 -6.10 8.01 -4.94
N GLY A 92 -6.69 7.26 -4.01
CA GLY A 92 -6.40 5.83 -3.84
C GLY A 92 -6.84 5.03 -5.06
N ALA A 93 -8.06 5.23 -5.55
CA ALA A 93 -8.55 4.55 -6.75
C ALA A 93 -7.67 4.86 -7.97
N LEU A 94 -7.42 6.15 -8.24
CA LEU A 94 -6.62 6.56 -9.39
C LEU A 94 -5.16 6.12 -9.26
N GLY A 95 -4.57 6.29 -8.09
CA GLY A 95 -3.19 5.91 -7.80
C GLY A 95 -2.97 4.39 -7.85
N GLY A 96 -3.91 3.62 -7.31
CA GLY A 96 -3.88 2.15 -7.33
C GLY A 96 -3.97 1.59 -8.75
N VAL A 97 -4.92 2.07 -9.55
CA VAL A 97 -5.07 1.67 -10.96
C VAL A 97 -3.85 2.09 -11.79
N PHE A 98 -3.36 3.31 -11.57
CA PHE A 98 -2.16 3.78 -12.26
C PHE A 98 -0.94 2.93 -11.90
N SER A 99 -0.75 2.62 -10.62
CA SER A 99 0.36 1.82 -10.11
C SER A 99 0.37 0.41 -10.73
N VAL A 100 -0.76 -0.30 -10.70
CA VAL A 100 -0.83 -1.65 -11.27
C VAL A 100 -0.67 -1.64 -12.80
N THR A 101 -1.21 -0.61 -13.47
CA THR A 101 -1.05 -0.44 -14.92
C THR A 101 0.43 -0.25 -15.27
N MET A 102 1.16 0.57 -14.50
CA MET A 102 2.60 0.74 -14.69
C MET A 102 3.37 -0.54 -14.36
N GLY A 103 2.99 -1.27 -13.32
CA GLY A 103 3.58 -2.58 -13.02
C GLY A 103 3.46 -3.57 -14.19
N ILE A 104 2.31 -3.57 -14.87
CA ILE A 104 2.11 -4.38 -16.08
C ILE A 104 2.97 -3.88 -17.24
N ARG A 105 3.00 -2.57 -17.47
CA ARG A 105 3.81 -1.95 -18.55
C ARG A 105 5.31 -2.17 -18.36
N LEU A 106 5.78 -2.23 -17.11
CA LEU A 106 7.15 -2.55 -16.73
C LEU A 106 7.45 -4.05 -16.76
N GLY A 107 6.45 -4.89 -17.04
CA GLY A 107 6.59 -6.35 -17.13
C GLY A 107 6.68 -7.07 -15.77
N ALA A 108 6.33 -6.40 -14.67
CA ALA A 108 6.35 -6.99 -13.33
C ALA A 108 5.13 -7.88 -13.05
N ALA A 109 4.01 -7.61 -13.73
CA ALA A 109 2.76 -8.37 -13.60
C ALA A 109 2.01 -8.46 -14.93
N THR A 110 1.04 -9.36 -15.00
CA THR A 110 0.10 -9.50 -16.11
C THR A 110 -1.33 -9.52 -15.56
N ALA A 111 -2.29 -9.19 -16.43
CA ALA A 111 -3.73 -9.22 -16.13
C ALA A 111 -4.42 -10.27 -17.01
N PRO A 112 -4.42 -11.56 -16.63
CA PRO A 112 -4.96 -12.66 -17.44
C PRO A 112 -6.43 -12.44 -17.85
N GLN A 113 -7.21 -11.84 -16.97
CA GLN A 113 -8.66 -11.63 -17.14
C GLN A 113 -9.03 -10.30 -17.81
N GLY A 114 -8.02 -9.52 -18.21
CA GLY A 114 -8.19 -8.24 -18.87
C GLY A 114 -7.98 -7.04 -17.94
N TRP A 115 -7.47 -5.96 -18.54
CA TRP A 115 -7.11 -4.75 -17.82
C TRP A 115 -8.30 -4.06 -17.14
N LEU A 116 -9.49 -4.09 -17.76
CA LEU A 116 -10.67 -3.39 -17.25
C LEU A 116 -11.14 -3.97 -15.89
N LEU A 117 -11.13 -5.31 -15.77
CA LEU A 117 -11.48 -6.00 -14.53
C LEU A 117 -10.46 -5.67 -13.44
N LEU A 118 -9.17 -5.79 -13.77
CA LEU A 118 -8.09 -5.46 -12.85
C LEU A 118 -8.19 -4.00 -12.36
N ALA A 119 -8.37 -3.05 -13.27
CA ALA A 119 -8.51 -1.63 -12.94
C ALA A 119 -9.73 -1.37 -12.04
N THR A 120 -10.85 -2.06 -12.28
CA THR A 120 -12.04 -1.91 -11.43
C THR A 120 -11.80 -2.46 -10.04
N VAL A 121 -11.25 -3.68 -9.93
CA VAL A 121 -10.95 -4.33 -8.65
C VAL A 121 -9.93 -3.52 -7.87
N TYR A 122 -8.79 -3.16 -8.48
CA TYR A 122 -7.78 -2.32 -7.84
C TYR A 122 -8.35 -0.95 -7.46
N GLY A 123 -9.13 -0.32 -8.33
CA GLY A 123 -9.74 0.98 -8.06
C GLY A 123 -10.61 0.94 -6.80
N VAL A 124 -11.52 -0.02 -6.71
CA VAL A 124 -12.41 -0.18 -5.54
C VAL A 124 -11.61 -0.55 -4.29
N SER A 125 -10.68 -1.50 -4.41
CA SER A 125 -9.82 -1.93 -3.32
C SER A 125 -9.01 -0.77 -2.73
N TRP A 126 -8.32 -0.01 -3.57
CA TRP A 126 -7.49 1.12 -3.12
C TRP A 126 -8.32 2.34 -2.71
N ALA A 127 -9.54 2.51 -3.25
CA ALA A 127 -10.49 3.49 -2.75
C ALA A 127 -10.88 3.26 -1.28
N ILE A 128 -10.77 2.02 -0.79
CA ILE A 128 -11.05 1.67 0.62
C ILE A 128 -9.76 1.64 1.44
N ALA A 129 -8.68 1.07 0.90
CA ALA A 129 -7.41 0.92 1.62
C ALA A 129 -6.78 2.27 2.00
N VAL A 130 -6.80 3.25 1.10
CA VAL A 130 -6.20 4.58 1.31
C VAL A 130 -6.90 5.39 2.40
N PRO A 131 -8.25 5.53 2.44
CA PRO A 131 -8.90 6.20 3.55
C PRO A 131 -8.78 5.44 4.88
N LEU A 132 -8.64 4.11 4.88
CA LEU A 132 -8.33 3.36 6.11
C LEU A 132 -6.94 3.73 6.65
N LEU A 133 -5.92 3.76 5.80
CA LEU A 133 -4.58 4.21 6.18
C LEU A 133 -4.58 5.67 6.65
N ALA A 134 -5.34 6.54 5.99
CA ALA A 134 -5.51 7.93 6.41
C ALA A 134 -6.14 8.05 7.80
N GLN A 135 -7.15 7.22 8.10
CA GLN A 135 -7.79 7.20 9.41
C GLN A 135 -6.81 6.73 10.50
N VAL A 136 -6.06 5.65 10.26
CA VAL A 136 -5.03 5.19 11.21
C VAL A 136 -3.96 6.26 11.43
N ALA A 137 -3.54 6.95 10.37
CA ALA A 137 -2.60 8.06 10.45
C ALA A 137 -3.16 9.24 11.27
N THR A 138 -4.47 9.54 11.18
CA THR A 138 -5.11 10.57 12.02
C THR A 138 -5.19 10.18 13.49
N MET A 139 -5.59 8.93 13.79
CA MET A 139 -5.75 8.46 15.17
C MET A 139 -4.42 8.48 15.92
N THR A 140 -3.35 8.05 15.26
CA THR A 140 -2.00 8.08 15.84
C THR A 140 -1.46 9.50 16.02
N LYS A 141 -1.89 10.48 15.22
CA LYS A 141 -1.50 11.89 15.41
C LYS A 141 -2.06 12.46 16.72
N GLN A 142 -3.31 12.16 17.06
CA GLN A 142 -3.99 12.66 18.26
C GLN A 142 -3.40 12.13 19.57
N GLU A 143 -2.86 10.91 19.60
CA GLU A 143 -2.17 10.37 20.79
C GLU A 143 -0.95 11.21 21.20
N THR A 144 -0.32 11.92 20.27
CA THR A 144 0.86 12.77 20.54
C THR A 144 0.52 14.18 21.03
N GLU A 145 -0.69 14.69 20.75
CA GLU A 145 -1.13 16.01 21.24
C GLU A 145 -1.68 15.95 22.67
N HIS A 146 -2.00 14.76 23.17
CA HIS A 146 -2.55 14.52 24.52
C HIS A 146 -1.57 13.85 25.49
N ALA A 147 -0.32 13.60 25.08
CA ALA A 147 0.75 13.02 25.90
C ALA A 147 1.84 14.06 26.21
#